data_AF-A0A7I7JWH0-F1
#
_entry.id   AF-A0A7I7JWH0-F1
#
_cell.length_a   1.000
_cell.length_b   1.000
_cell.length_c   1.000
_cell.angle_alpha   90.00
_cell.angle_beta   90.00
_cell.angle_gamma   90.00
#
_symmetry.space_group_name_H-M   'P 1'
#
loop_
_entity.id
_entity.type
_entity.pdbx_description
1 polymer ?
#
loop_
_entity_poly.entity_id
_entity_poly.type
_entity_poly.pdbx_seq_one_letter_code
_entity_poly.pdbx_strand_id
1 'polypeptide(L)'
;MGEIARIDLDRLSGLADRVSEAIDRIAALTWPRLEPGALPGSALSTAATPHPVAHRIDGVVTDLRDWVMAARAAADAFAHADSVNAARMPRR
;
A
#
# COMPACT_ATOMS: atom_id res chain seq x y z
N MET A 1 -32.80 3.74 -1.79
CA MET A 1 -32.45 2.86 -0.67
C MET A 1 -31.02 2.41 -0.88
N GLY A 2 -30.07 3.05 -0.20
CA GLY A 2 -28.66 2.67 -0.29
C GLY A 2 -28.50 1.34 0.44
N GLU A 3 -28.13 0.30 -0.29
CA GLU A 3 -27.53 -0.87 0.31
C GLU A 3 -26.29 -0.37 1.06
N ILE A 4 -26.40 -0.27 2.40
CA ILE A 4 -25.24 -0.01 3.24
C ILE A 4 -24.40 -1.27 3.04
N ALA A 5 -23.47 -1.21 2.10
CA ALA A 5 -22.47 -2.24 1.90
C ALA A 5 -21.91 -2.50 3.29
N ARG A 6 -22.21 -3.66 3.85
CA ARG A 6 -21.73 -4.07 5.16
C ARG A 6 -20.23 -4.27 4.95
N ILE A 7 -19.47 -3.20 5.09
CA ILE A 7 -18.02 -3.25 4.99
C ILE A 7 -17.60 -4.13 6.15
N ASP A 8 -17.11 -5.31 5.79
CA ASP A 8 -16.44 -6.19 6.72
C ASP A 8 -15.11 -5.51 7.10
N LEU A 9 -15.14 -4.83 8.25
CA LEU A 9 -14.00 -4.06 8.76
C LEU A 9 -12.81 -4.98 9.02
N ASP A 10 -13.05 -6.22 9.44
CA ASP A 10 -11.99 -7.21 9.64
C ASP A 10 -11.34 -7.58 8.31
N ARG A 11 -12.14 -7.73 7.24
CA ARG A 11 -11.61 -7.96 5.89
C ARG A 11 -10.83 -6.77 5.35
N LEU A 12 -11.29 -5.54 5.61
CA LEU A 12 -10.61 -4.32 5.19
C LEU A 12 -9.27 -4.16 5.90
N SER A 13 -9.26 -4.28 7.24
CA SER A 13 -8.05 -4.22 8.05
C SER A 13 -7.07 -5.35 7.66
N GLY A 14 -7.56 -6.57 7.50
CA GLY A 14 -6.74 -7.70 7.07
C GLY A 14 -6.17 -7.54 5.65
N LEU A 15 -6.85 -6.82 4.75
CA LEU A 15 -6.28 -6.48 3.45
C LEU A 15 -5.20 -5.41 3.57
N ALA A 16 -5.43 -4.37 4.39
CA ALA A 16 -4.45 -3.32 4.65
C ALA A 16 -3.14 -3.91 5.22
N ASP A 17 -3.24 -4.87 6.12
CA ASP A 17 -2.06 -5.53 6.71
C ASP A 17 -1.28 -6.35 5.69
N ARG A 18 -1.96 -7.14 4.84
CA ARG A 18 -1.30 -7.90 3.77
C ARG A 18 -0.60 -6.98 2.76
N VAL A 19 -1.21 -5.84 2.43
CA VAL A 19 -0.61 -4.85 1.52
C VAL A 19 0.60 -4.20 2.19
N SER A 20 0.52 -3.86 3.47
CA SER A 20 1.66 -3.35 4.25
C SER A 20 2.84 -4.33 4.24
N GLU A 21 2.57 -5.62 4.48
CA GLU A 21 3.61 -6.65 4.46
C GLU A 21 4.23 -6.82 3.06
N ALA A 22 3.43 -6.71 2.00
CA ALA A 22 3.93 -6.75 0.62
C ALA A 22 4.83 -5.54 0.31
N ILE A 23 4.47 -4.35 0.79
CA ILE A 23 5.28 -3.14 0.67
C ILE A 23 6.64 -3.35 1.34
N ASP A 24 6.66 -3.88 2.57
CA ASP A 24 7.90 -4.12 3.31
C ASP A 24 8.81 -5.12 2.58
N ARG A 25 8.21 -6.17 1.99
CA ARG A 25 8.92 -7.13 1.15
C ARG A 25 9.52 -6.49 -0.10
N ILE A 26 8.78 -5.60 -0.76
CA ILE A 26 9.29 -4.87 -1.94
C ILE A 26 10.43 -3.93 -1.55
N ALA A 27 10.29 -3.22 -0.43
CA ALA A 27 11.32 -2.30 0.08
C ALA A 27 12.62 -3.03 0.47
N ALA A 28 12.53 -4.29 0.88
CA ALA A 28 13.69 -5.13 1.18
C ALA A 28 14.42 -5.65 -0.07
N LEU A 29 13.83 -5.55 -1.27
CA LEU A 29 14.49 -5.98 -2.50
C LEU A 29 15.59 -4.99 -2.87
N THR A 30 16.83 -5.49 -2.91
CA THR A 30 17.95 -4.71 -3.45
C THR A 30 17.91 -4.80 -4.98
N TRP A 31 17.62 -3.68 -5.63
CA TRP A 31 17.61 -3.60 -7.09
C TRP A 31 19.04 -3.72 -7.63
N PRO A 32 19.30 -4.60 -8.62
CA PRO A 32 20.60 -4.66 -9.27
C PRO A 32 20.88 -3.31 -9.94
N ARG A 33 21.88 -2.58 -9.44
CA ARG A 33 22.34 -1.33 -10.05
C ARG A 33 23.55 -1.64 -10.91
N LEU A 34 23.44 -1.36 -12.21
CA LEU A 34 24.58 -1.38 -13.11
C LEU A 34 25.36 -0.09 -12.91
N GLU A 35 26.59 -0.21 -12.41
CA GLU A 35 27.51 0.92 -12.34
C GLU A 35 27.92 1.32 -13.77
N PRO A 36 27.70 2.57 -14.20
CA PRO A 36 27.99 3.00 -15.58
C PRO A 36 29.46 2.80 -15.98
N GLY A 37 30.37 2.78 -15.01
CA GLY A 37 31.80 2.52 -15.20
C GLY A 37 32.21 1.04 -15.15
N ALA A 38 31.32 0.12 -14.79
CA ALA A 38 31.65 -1.31 -14.70
C ALA A 38 31.74 -2.00 -16.07
N LEU A 39 31.19 -1.39 -17.13
CA LEU A 39 31.18 -1.96 -18.49
C LEU A 39 31.61 -0.94 -19.56
N PRO A 40 32.84 -0.40 -19.50
CA PRO A 40 33.29 0.61 -20.45
C PRO A 40 33.29 0.06 -21.88
N GLY A 41 32.68 0.81 -22.81
CA GLY A 41 32.58 0.43 -24.23
C GLY A 41 31.49 -0.59 -24.57
N SER A 42 30.73 -1.09 -23.60
CA SER A 42 29.58 -1.96 -23.84
C SER A 42 28.35 -1.16 -24.24
N ALA A 43 27.53 -1.69 -25.15
CA ALA A 43 26.19 -1.19 -25.44
C ALA A 43 25.30 -1.13 -24.17
N LEU A 44 25.59 -1.96 -23.16
CA LEU A 44 24.94 -1.95 -21.85
C LEU A 44 25.30 -0.73 -21.01
N SER A 45 26.45 -0.06 -21.25
CA SER A 45 26.80 1.16 -20.51
C SER A 45 25.82 2.31 -20.81
N THR A 46 25.30 2.36 -22.04
CA THR A 46 24.25 3.31 -22.45
C THR A 46 22.91 2.97 -21.81
N ALA A 47 22.64 1.67 -21.58
CA ALA A 47 21.45 1.17 -20.89
C ALA A 47 21.55 1.25 -19.35
N ALA A 48 22.73 1.50 -18.80
CA ALA A 48 22.97 1.72 -17.36
C ALA A 48 22.49 3.11 -16.87
N THR A 49 21.66 3.79 -17.67
CA THR A 49 20.91 4.98 -17.25
C THR A 49 20.06 4.64 -16.01
N PRO A 50 19.78 5.60 -15.11
CA PRO A 50 19.02 5.35 -13.88
C PRO A 50 17.73 4.60 -14.21
N HIS A 51 17.59 3.40 -13.65
CA HIS A 51 16.59 2.44 -14.12
C HIS A 51 15.17 2.97 -13.82
N PRO A 52 14.37 3.38 -14.84
CA PRO A 52 13.08 4.05 -14.64
C PRO A 52 12.06 3.15 -13.92
N VAL A 53 12.30 1.84 -13.93
CA VAL A 53 11.50 0.84 -13.22
C VAL A 53 11.61 1.00 -11.72
N ALA A 54 12.80 1.23 -11.15
CA ALA A 54 12.98 1.38 -9.71
C ALA A 54 12.20 2.59 -9.18
N HIS A 55 12.34 3.73 -9.85
CA HIS A 55 11.58 4.94 -9.50
C HIS A 55 10.06 4.74 -9.63
N ARG A 56 9.61 3.98 -10.64
CA ARG A 56 8.18 3.67 -10.79
C ARG A 56 7.67 2.77 -9.67
N ILE A 57 8.48 1.83 -9.21
CA ILE A 57 8.15 0.96 -8.09
C ILE A 57 8.07 1.76 -6.79
N ASP A 58 8.99 2.70 -6.57
CA ASP A 58 8.93 3.61 -5.42
C ASP A 58 7.63 4.43 -5.42
N GLY A 59 7.18 4.89 -6.60
CA GLY A 59 5.89 5.54 -6.77
C GLY A 59 4.72 4.64 -6.38
N VAL A 60 4.67 3.42 -6.91
CA VAL A 60 3.62 2.43 -6.57
C VAL A 60 3.61 2.11 -5.07
N VAL A 61 4.78 1.96 -4.46
CA VAL A 61 4.90 1.72 -3.01
C VAL A 61 4.32 2.89 -2.22
N THR A 62 4.57 4.12 -2.67
CA THR A 62 4.03 5.33 -2.03
C THR A 62 2.49 5.34 -2.11
N ASP A 63 1.94 5.12 -3.30
CA ASP A 63 0.48 5.07 -3.50
C ASP A 63 -0.18 3.97 -2.64
N LEU A 64 0.47 2.81 -2.52
CA LEU A 64 -0.04 1.72 -1.69
C LEU A 64 0.02 2.05 -0.19
N ARG A 65 1.05 2.78 0.28
CA ARG A 65 1.11 3.26 1.67
C ARG A 65 -0.03 4.23 1.97
N ASP A 66 -0.28 5.17 1.07
CA ASP A 66 -1.39 6.12 1.20
C ASP A 66 -2.74 5.41 1.26
N TRP A 67 -2.92 4.40 0.40
CA TRP A 67 -4.11 3.56 0.43
C TRP A 67 -4.27 2.80 1.76
N VAL A 68 -3.19 2.20 2.28
CA VAL A 68 -3.22 1.49 3.58
C VAL A 68 -3.63 2.43 4.72
N MET A 69 -3.10 3.66 4.74
CA MET A 69 -3.47 4.67 5.73
C MET A 69 -4.95 5.04 5.62
N ALA A 70 -5.43 5.30 4.40
CA ALA A 70 -6.83 5.64 4.15
C ALA A 70 -7.79 4.49 4.55
N ALA A 71 -7.41 3.24 4.25
CA ALA A 71 -8.19 2.06 4.60
C ALA A 71 -8.35 1.89 6.12
N ARG A 72 -7.27 2.09 6.89
CA ARG A 72 -7.29 2.04 8.36
C ARG A 72 -8.14 3.17 8.94
N ALA A 73 -7.95 4.41 8.47
CA ALA A 73 -8.73 5.54 8.93
C ALA A 73 -10.24 5.37 8.66
N ALA A 74 -10.59 4.80 7.50
CA ALA A 74 -11.96 4.46 7.17
C ALA A 74 -12.51 3.38 8.11
N ALA A 75 -11.75 2.32 8.37
CA ALA A 75 -12.16 1.25 9.27
C ALA A 75 -12.44 1.76 10.69
N ASP A 76 -11.56 2.61 11.23
CA ASP A 76 -11.72 3.24 12.54
C ASP A 76 -12.96 4.14 12.60
N ALA A 77 -13.19 4.93 11.56
CA ALA A 77 -14.36 5.80 11.48
C ALA A 77 -15.68 5.01 11.47
N PHE A 78 -15.74 3.90 10.72
CA PHE A 78 -16.91 3.03 10.71
C PHE A 78 -17.12 2.30 12.04
N ALA A 79 -16.06 1.78 12.66
CA ALA A 79 -16.13 1.16 13.98
C ALA A 79 -16.64 2.14 15.05
N HIS A 80 -16.14 3.38 15.01
CA HIS A 80 -16.60 4.44 15.89
C HIS A 80 -18.09 4.75 15.67
N ALA A 81 -18.52 4.93 14.42
CA ALA A 81 -19.92 5.19 14.10
C ALA A 81 -20.85 4.07 14.58
N ASP A 82 -20.46 2.81 14.41
CA ASP A 82 -21.25 1.67 14.88
C ASP A 82 -21.35 1.64 16.41
N SER A 83 -20.25 1.91 17.12
CA SER A 83 -20.24 1.97 18.59
C SER A 83 -21.16 3.06 19.16
N VAL A 84 -21.15 4.25 18.55
CA VAL A 84 -22.02 5.37 18.94
C VAL A 84 -23.49 5.04 18.66
N ASN A 85 -23.77 4.37 17.55
CA ASN A 85 -25.13 3.97 17.20
C ASN A 85 -25.66 2.87 18.15
N ALA A 86 -24.84 1.88 18.48
CA ALA A 86 -25.17 0.84 19.45
C ALA A 86 -25.45 1.41 20.85
N ALA A 87 -24.68 2.40 21.29
CA ALA A 87 -24.90 3.09 22.57
C ALA A 87 -26.23 3.87 22.62
N ARG A 88 -26.70 4.39 21.48
CA ARG A 88 -27.96 5.14 21.37
C ARG A 88 -29.19 4.23 21.27
N MET A 89 -29.02 2.99 20.85
CA MET A 89 -30.09 2.00 20.73
C MET A 89 -29.83 0.78 21.64
N PRO A 90 -29.92 0.92 22.97
CA PRO A 90 -29.84 -0.24 23.86
C PRO A 90 -30.98 -1.20 23.52
N ARG A 91 -30.64 -2.43 23.12
CA ARG A 91 -31.60 -3.52 22.87
C ARG A 91 -32.48 -3.70 24.12
N ARG A 92 -33.79 -3.57 23.94
CA ARG A 92 -34.81 -3.98 24.90
C ARG A 92 -34.91 -5.49 25.01
#